data_AF-K1TU92-F1
#
_entry.id   AF-K1TU92-F1
#
_cell.length_a   1.000
_cell.length_b   1.000
_cell.length_c   1.000
_cell.angle_alpha   90.00
_cell.angle_beta   90.00
_cell.angle_gamma   90.00
#
_symmetry.space_group_name_H-M   'P 1'
#
loop_
_entity.id
_entity.type
_entity.pdbx_description
1 polymer ?
#
loop_
_entity_poly.entity_id
_entity_poly.type
_entity_poly.pdbx_seq_one_letter_code
_entity_poly.pdbx_strand_id
1 'polypeptide(L)'
;SKLTASLQVRPFEFVRKTDPSQLLNFIQDEHPQTIAMILSYLTAAQAAMVLGALPPEKQADVAKRIAMMDRTSPDVIKEVERVLERRLSSLVNQDYTIVGGVDAIVNILNTVDRSTEKHIMESLEIEEPELADEIRKKMFVFEDILLLDDRAIQRVLRDVENSDLGIALKGANEDVQNAIFNNLSKRLAAM
;
A
#
# COMPACT_ATOMS: atom_id res chain seq x y z
N SER A 1 -13.75 6.84 -38.15
CA SER A 1 -13.13 5.78 -37.33
C SER A 1 -12.74 6.33 -35.99
N LYS A 2 -13.49 5.92 -34.96
CA LYS A 2 -13.34 6.35 -33.57
C LYS A 2 -12.17 5.61 -32.90
N LEU A 3 -11.41 6.38 -32.11
CA LEU A 3 -10.72 5.98 -30.89
C LEU A 3 -9.97 4.64 -30.90
N THR A 4 -8.72 4.67 -31.35
CA THR A 4 -7.63 3.94 -30.70
C THR A 4 -6.57 4.97 -30.32
N ALA A 5 -6.92 5.84 -29.38
CA ALA A 5 -5.89 6.54 -28.62
C ALA A 5 -5.26 5.46 -27.73
N SER A 6 -4.20 4.82 -28.23
CA SER A 6 -3.27 4.12 -27.35
C SER A 6 -2.90 5.11 -26.25
N LEU A 7 -3.17 4.76 -25.00
CA LEU A 7 -2.60 5.45 -23.86
C LEU A 7 -1.08 5.25 -23.97
N GLN A 8 -0.41 6.10 -24.76
CA GLN A 8 1.03 6.25 -24.70
C GLN A 8 1.30 6.84 -23.32
N VAL A 9 1.59 5.96 -22.37
CA VAL A 9 2.16 6.32 -21.08
C VAL A 9 3.35 7.24 -21.39
N ARG A 10 3.32 8.44 -20.83
CA ARG A 10 4.40 9.41 -21.06
C ARG A 10 5.66 8.84 -20.42
N PRO A 11 6.79 8.76 -21.14
CA PRO A 11 8.04 8.32 -20.54
C PRO A 11 8.37 9.13 -19.28
N PHE A 12 8.93 8.47 -18.28
CA PHE A 12 9.33 9.04 -16.99
C PHE A 12 8.15 9.56 -16.15
N GLU A 13 6.95 8.97 -16.27
CA GLU A 13 5.79 9.40 -15.48
C GLU A 13 6.04 9.29 -13.96
N PHE A 14 6.70 8.21 -13.51
CA PHE A 14 7.01 8.00 -12.10
C PHE A 14 7.93 9.10 -11.54
N VAL A 15 8.89 9.58 -12.36
CA VAL A 15 9.84 10.61 -11.96
C VAL A 15 9.15 11.93 -11.63
N ARG A 16 8.02 12.23 -12.29
CA ARG A 16 7.22 13.44 -12.02
C ARG A 16 6.56 13.42 -10.64
N LYS A 17 6.40 12.24 -10.03
CA LYS A 17 5.83 12.05 -8.69
C LYS A 17 6.91 11.94 -7.62
N THR A 18 8.18 11.82 -8.02
CA THR A 18 9.34 11.71 -7.12
C THR A 18 9.81 13.08 -6.66
N ASP A 19 10.27 13.15 -5.40
CA ASP A 19 10.91 14.36 -4.88
C ASP A 19 12.17 14.73 -5.71
N PRO A 20 12.35 16.02 -6.09
CA PRO A 20 13.49 16.46 -6.90
C PRO A 20 14.86 16.14 -6.29
N SER A 21 14.99 16.17 -4.95
CA SER A 21 16.24 15.87 -4.26
C SER A 21 16.58 14.38 -4.33
N GLN A 22 15.58 13.50 -4.24
CA GLN A 22 15.77 12.07 -4.45
C GLN A 22 16.20 11.79 -5.87
N LEU A 23 15.53 12.38 -6.87
CA LEU A 23 15.91 12.24 -8.27
C LEU A 23 17.35 12.68 -8.52
N LEU A 24 17.75 13.83 -7.97
CA LEU A 24 19.11 14.34 -8.08
C LEU A 24 20.14 13.31 -7.60
N ASN A 25 19.90 12.65 -6.47
CA ASN A 25 20.83 11.65 -5.92
C ASN A 25 21.11 10.51 -6.91
N PHE A 26 20.14 10.14 -7.75
CA PHE A 26 20.31 9.06 -8.73
C PHE A 26 21.01 9.49 -10.02
N ILE A 27 20.83 10.75 -10.42
CA ILE A 27 21.23 11.21 -11.74
C ILE A 27 22.43 12.16 -11.71
N GLN A 28 22.84 12.66 -10.54
CA GLN A 28 23.93 13.64 -10.44
C GLN A 28 25.27 13.15 -11.01
N ASP A 29 25.52 11.84 -10.94
CA ASP A 29 26.75 11.21 -11.45
C ASP A 29 26.62 10.69 -12.88
N GLU A 30 25.42 10.75 -13.47
CA GLU A 30 25.19 10.32 -14.84
C GLU A 30 25.82 11.29 -15.85
N HIS A 31 25.97 10.80 -17.08
CA HIS A 31 26.48 11.61 -18.17
C HIS A 31 25.52 12.79 -18.46
N PRO A 32 26.02 14.02 -18.77
CA PRO A 32 25.17 15.20 -19.00
C PRO A 32 24.08 15.00 -20.06
N GLN A 33 24.31 14.14 -21.05
CA GLN A 33 23.29 13.76 -22.05
C GLN A 33 22.10 13.02 -21.43
N THR A 34 22.36 12.10 -20.50
CA THR A 34 21.33 11.32 -19.81
C THR A 34 20.51 12.23 -18.90
N ILE A 35 21.18 13.11 -18.16
CA ILE A 35 20.53 14.12 -17.31
C ILE A 35 19.64 15.03 -18.18
N ALA A 36 20.18 15.58 -19.28
CA ALA A 36 19.43 16.42 -20.20
C ALA A 36 18.17 15.72 -20.73
N MET A 37 18.28 14.45 -21.11
CA MET A 37 17.13 13.66 -21.54
C MET A 37 16.07 13.53 -20.45
N ILE A 38 16.46 13.17 -19.23
CA ILE A 38 15.53 13.02 -18.10
C ILE A 38 14.82 14.35 -17.81
N LEU A 39 15.57 15.45 -17.72
CA LEU A 39 15.02 16.78 -17.42
C LEU A 39 14.01 17.26 -18.47
N SER A 40 14.19 16.91 -19.75
CA SER A 40 13.26 17.24 -20.83
C SER A 40 11.86 16.61 -20.67
N TYR A 41 11.71 15.58 -19.83
CA TYR A 41 10.42 14.94 -19.53
C TYR A 41 9.77 15.44 -18.23
N LEU A 42 10.48 16.22 -17.41
CA LEU A 42 9.96 16.76 -16.15
C LEU A 42 9.11 18.02 -16.36
N THR A 43 8.48 18.47 -15.28
CA THR A 43 7.90 19.82 -15.26
C THR A 43 9.01 20.87 -15.19
N ALA A 44 8.79 22.06 -15.73
CA ALA A 44 9.80 23.12 -15.72
C ALA A 44 10.28 23.46 -14.28
N ALA A 45 9.37 23.46 -13.30
CA ALA A 45 9.70 23.68 -11.90
C ALA A 45 10.62 22.59 -11.34
N GLN A 46 10.29 21.32 -11.58
CA GLN A 46 11.11 20.19 -11.13
C GLN A 46 12.47 20.17 -11.82
N ALA A 47 12.51 20.39 -13.14
CA ALA A 47 13.75 20.48 -13.90
C ALA A 47 14.65 21.62 -13.42
N ALA A 48 14.09 22.79 -13.11
CA ALA A 48 14.84 23.93 -12.58
C ALA A 48 15.48 23.62 -11.22
N MET A 49 14.74 22.96 -10.32
CA MET A 49 15.28 22.54 -9.01
C MET A 49 16.45 21.56 -9.16
N VAL A 50 16.31 20.56 -10.03
CA VAL A 50 17.37 19.57 -10.25
C VAL A 50 18.58 20.20 -10.95
N LEU A 51 18.36 20.98 -12.01
CA LEU A 51 19.43 21.67 -12.73
C LEU A 51 20.21 22.61 -11.81
N GLY A 52 19.52 23.40 -10.98
CA GLY A 52 20.14 24.33 -10.05
C GLY A 52 20.97 23.67 -8.94
N ALA A 53 20.70 22.39 -8.64
CA ALA A 53 21.40 21.63 -7.62
C ALA A 53 22.62 20.84 -8.16
N LEU A 54 22.82 20.77 -9.49
CA LEU A 54 24.00 20.15 -10.08
C LEU A 54 25.26 21.03 -9.91
N PRO A 55 26.47 20.45 -9.98
CA PRO A 55 27.72 21.22 -10.02
C PRO A 55 27.74 22.22 -11.19
N PRO A 56 28.27 23.45 -11.02
CA PRO A 56 28.20 24.53 -12.03
C PRO A 56 28.68 24.11 -13.43
N GLU A 57 29.72 23.28 -13.50
CA GLU A 57 30.27 22.78 -14.76
C GLU A 57 29.26 21.88 -15.52
N LYS A 58 28.50 21.05 -14.79
CA LYS A 58 27.45 20.20 -15.37
C LYS A 58 26.22 21.00 -15.75
N GLN A 59 25.87 22.06 -15.02
CA GLN A 59 24.68 22.88 -15.30
C GLN A 59 24.69 23.43 -16.73
N ALA A 60 25.81 24.03 -17.14
CA ALA A 60 25.95 24.63 -18.46
C ALA A 60 25.90 23.57 -19.58
N ASP A 61 26.57 22.42 -19.40
CA ASP A 61 26.57 21.35 -20.41
C ASP A 61 25.19 20.70 -20.55
N VAL A 62 24.52 20.42 -19.43
CA VAL A 62 23.15 19.88 -19.43
C VAL A 62 22.18 20.85 -20.10
N ALA A 63 22.21 22.14 -19.76
CA ALA A 63 21.35 23.15 -20.36
C ALA A 63 21.57 23.28 -21.88
N LYS A 64 22.84 23.28 -22.33
CA LYS A 64 23.19 23.29 -23.75
C LYS A 64 22.63 22.06 -24.47
N ARG A 65 22.75 20.88 -23.88
CA ARG A 65 22.23 19.63 -24.47
C ARG A 65 20.71 19.65 -24.58
N ILE A 66 19.99 20.09 -23.54
CA ILE A 66 18.53 20.27 -23.60
C ILE A 66 18.14 21.17 -24.78
N ALA A 67 18.85 22.29 -24.97
CA ALA A 67 18.57 23.24 -26.05
C ALA A 67 18.88 22.70 -27.46
N MET A 68 19.83 21.76 -27.59
CA MET A 68 20.27 21.20 -28.88
C MET A 68 19.66 19.82 -29.19
N MET A 69 18.91 19.23 -28.25
CA MET A 69 18.33 17.90 -28.42
C MET A 69 17.11 17.95 -29.36
N ASP A 70 17.22 17.26 -30.50
CA ASP A 70 16.10 17.11 -31.44
C ASP A 70 15.30 15.81 -31.20
N ARG A 71 15.88 14.66 -31.55
CA ARG A 71 15.20 13.35 -31.49
C ARG A 71 16.11 12.33 -30.83
N THR A 72 15.57 11.67 -29.80
CA THR A 72 16.20 10.50 -29.18
C THR A 72 15.42 9.25 -29.58
N SER A 73 16.13 8.14 -29.81
CA SER A 73 15.48 6.87 -30.16
C SER A 73 14.51 6.43 -29.04
N PRO A 74 13.27 6.03 -29.36
CA PRO A 74 12.33 5.51 -28.38
C PRO A 74 12.88 4.34 -27.55
N ASP A 75 13.73 3.50 -28.15
CA ASP A 75 14.32 2.35 -27.47
C ASP A 75 15.33 2.78 -26.40
N VAL A 76 16.08 3.86 -26.67
CA VAL A 76 17.02 4.44 -25.71
C VAL A 76 16.27 5.08 -24.54
N ILE A 77 15.16 5.78 -24.83
CA ILE A 77 14.30 6.36 -23.80
C ILE A 77 13.76 5.28 -22.87
N LYS A 78 13.20 4.20 -23.42
CA LYS A 78 12.67 3.07 -22.64
C LYS A 78 13.73 2.39 -21.79
N GLU A 79 14.94 2.24 -22.32
CA GLU A 79 16.02 1.59 -21.58
C GLU A 79 16.48 2.44 -20.40
N VAL A 80 16.65 3.75 -20.60
CA VAL A 80 17.00 4.67 -19.51
C VAL A 80 15.88 4.76 -18.48
N GLU A 81 14.63 4.82 -18.93
CA GLU A 81 13.45 4.78 -18.06
C GLU A 81 13.46 3.53 -17.17
N ARG A 82 13.65 2.35 -17.76
CA ARG A 82 13.70 1.06 -17.06
C ARG A 82 14.82 1.00 -16.02
N VAL A 83 16.00 1.50 -16.35
CA VAL A 83 17.15 1.52 -15.43
C VAL A 83 16.88 2.48 -14.27
N LEU A 84 16.34 3.66 -14.56
CA LEU A 84 16.03 4.68 -13.56
C LEU A 84 14.91 4.22 -12.62
N GLU A 85 13.87 3.58 -13.15
CA GLU A 85 12.77 2.99 -12.38
C GLU A 85 13.26 1.93 -11.41
N ARG A 86 14.13 1.01 -11.87
CA ARG A 86 14.74 -0.02 -11.01
C ARG A 86 15.59 0.54 -9.89
N ARG A 87 16.35 1.62 -10.15
CA ARG A 87 17.18 2.27 -9.13
C ARG A 87 16.30 3.00 -8.11
N LEU A 88 15.27 3.69 -8.57
CA LEU A 88 14.33 4.38 -7.69
C LEU A 88 13.51 3.40 -6.85
N SER A 89 12.99 2.31 -7.43
CA SER A 89 12.23 1.30 -6.68
C SER A 89 13.06 0.59 -5.61
N SER A 90 14.39 0.48 -5.79
CA SER A 90 15.27 -0.10 -4.77
C SER A 90 15.42 0.74 -3.49
N LEU A 91 15.18 2.05 -3.56
CA LEU A 91 15.17 2.95 -2.40
C LEU A 91 13.74 3.29 -1.93
N VAL A 92 12.75 3.24 -2.83
CA VAL A 92 11.33 3.44 -2.53
C VAL A 92 10.73 2.12 -2.02
N ASN A 93 11.27 1.60 -0.92
CA ASN A 93 10.60 0.59 -0.10
C ASN A 93 9.53 1.21 0.84
N GLN A 94 9.02 2.42 0.55
CA GLN A 94 8.08 3.09 1.46
C GLN A 94 6.84 3.78 0.85
N ASP A 95 6.60 3.76 -0.46
CA ASP A 95 5.37 4.36 -1.00
C ASP A 95 4.77 3.56 -2.18
N TYR A 96 4.76 2.23 -2.08
CA TYR A 96 3.59 1.55 -2.64
C TYR A 96 2.47 1.82 -1.64
N THR A 97 1.46 2.60 -2.03
CA THR A 97 0.14 2.40 -1.45
C THR A 97 -0.11 0.90 -1.56
N ILE A 98 -0.18 0.20 -0.43
CA ILE A 98 -0.51 -1.22 -0.40
C ILE A 98 -1.94 -1.30 -0.97
N VAL A 99 -2.08 -1.53 -2.28
CA VAL A 99 -3.38 -1.60 -2.99
C VAL A 99 -4.10 -2.94 -2.71
N GLY A 100 -3.49 -3.82 -1.90
CA GLY A 100 -4.01 -5.15 -1.59
C GLY A 100 -3.59 -5.64 -0.20
N GLY A 101 -3.37 -6.94 -0.06
CA GLY A 101 -3.00 -7.55 1.22
C GLY A 101 -4.21 -8.00 2.04
N VAL A 102 -3.91 -8.53 3.23
CA VAL A 102 -4.89 -9.19 4.11
C VAL A 102 -6.09 -8.26 4.40
N ASP A 103 -5.86 -6.97 4.64
CA ASP A 103 -6.93 -6.02 4.93
C ASP A 103 -7.89 -5.79 3.74
N ALA A 104 -7.37 -5.78 2.51
CA ALA A 104 -8.21 -5.60 1.32
C ALA A 104 -9.10 -6.82 1.08
N ILE A 105 -8.55 -8.03 1.21
CA ILE A 105 -9.33 -9.26 1.03
C ILE A 105 -10.34 -9.46 2.16
N VAL A 106 -10.01 -9.11 3.40
CA VAL A 106 -10.96 -9.14 4.54
C VAL A 106 -12.17 -8.25 4.26
N ASN A 107 -11.98 -7.02 3.79
CA ASN A 107 -13.10 -6.13 3.46
C ASN A 107 -13.99 -6.69 2.33
N ILE A 108 -13.38 -7.32 1.33
CA ILE A 108 -14.11 -7.99 0.24
C ILE A 108 -14.89 -9.19 0.80
N LEU A 109 -14.25 -10.05 1.58
CA LEU A 109 -14.86 -11.26 2.14
C LEU A 109 -15.99 -10.95 3.13
N ASN A 110 -15.90 -9.84 3.87
CA ASN A 110 -16.98 -9.36 4.73
C ASN A 110 -18.21 -8.85 3.96
N THR A 111 -18.10 -8.62 2.64
CA THR A 111 -19.17 -8.06 1.79
C THR A 111 -19.81 -9.10 0.86
N VAL A 112 -19.07 -10.15 0.48
CA VAL A 112 -19.60 -11.21 -0.40
C VAL A 112 -20.61 -12.09 0.33
N ASP A 113 -21.37 -12.88 -0.43
CA ASP A 113 -22.27 -13.84 0.17
C ASP A 113 -21.50 -14.98 0.87
N ARG A 114 -22.12 -15.55 1.89
CA ARG A 114 -21.53 -16.60 2.75
C ARG A 114 -21.05 -17.83 1.98
N SER A 115 -21.66 -18.15 0.83
CA SER A 115 -21.24 -19.32 0.04
C SER A 115 -19.92 -19.06 -0.69
N THR A 116 -19.76 -17.86 -1.24
CA THR A 116 -18.52 -17.40 -1.88
C THR A 116 -17.38 -17.26 -0.86
N GLU A 117 -17.65 -16.62 0.29
CA GLU A 117 -16.70 -16.49 1.39
C GLU A 117 -16.13 -17.85 1.81
N LYS A 118 -17.03 -18.80 2.12
CA LYS A 118 -16.65 -20.13 2.57
C LYS A 118 -15.80 -20.88 1.54
N HIS A 119 -16.18 -20.83 0.27
CA HIS A 119 -15.45 -21.52 -0.79
C HIS A 119 -14.01 -20.98 -0.96
N ILE A 120 -13.86 -19.65 -0.88
CA ILE A 120 -12.55 -18.99 -0.94
C ILE A 120 -11.69 -19.38 0.26
N MET A 121 -12.24 -19.33 1.48
CA MET A 121 -11.51 -19.68 2.70
C MET A 121 -11.09 -21.15 2.73
N GLU A 122 -11.97 -22.09 2.32
CA GLU A 122 -11.62 -23.52 2.23
C GLU A 122 -10.48 -23.77 1.23
N SER A 123 -10.47 -23.04 0.11
CA SER A 123 -9.41 -23.15 -0.89
C SER A 123 -8.08 -22.60 -0.35
N LEU A 124 -8.12 -21.44 0.33
CA LEU A 124 -6.95 -20.84 0.97
C LEU A 124 -6.39 -21.70 2.10
N GLU A 125 -7.23 -22.38 2.88
CA GLU A 125 -6.78 -23.31 3.92
C GLU A 125 -5.95 -24.48 3.37
N ILE A 126 -6.23 -24.90 2.13
CA ILE A 126 -5.51 -26.01 1.47
C ILE A 126 -4.21 -25.52 0.84
N GLU A 127 -4.25 -24.39 0.13
CA GLU A 127 -3.12 -23.88 -0.64
C GLU A 127 -2.12 -23.09 0.23
N GLU A 128 -2.63 -22.22 1.10
CA GLU A 128 -1.85 -21.24 1.87
C GLU A 128 -2.40 -21.09 3.31
N PRO A 129 -2.19 -22.10 4.19
CA PRO A 129 -2.83 -22.16 5.51
C PRO A 129 -2.45 -20.99 6.45
N GLU A 130 -1.23 -20.46 6.34
CA GLU A 130 -0.80 -19.29 7.12
C GLU A 130 -1.58 -18.03 6.73
N LEU A 131 -1.79 -17.81 5.43
CA LEU A 131 -2.57 -16.67 4.91
C LEU A 131 -4.05 -16.80 5.30
N ALA A 132 -4.62 -17.99 5.21
CA ALA A 132 -5.99 -18.25 5.64
C ALA A 132 -6.19 -17.92 7.12
N ASP A 133 -5.21 -18.24 7.98
CA ASP A 133 -5.26 -17.93 9.40
C ASP A 133 -5.16 -16.41 9.67
N GLU A 134 -4.30 -15.70 8.95
CA GLU A 134 -4.22 -14.23 9.04
C GLU A 134 -5.52 -13.54 8.60
N ILE A 135 -6.13 -13.99 7.51
CA ILE A 135 -7.41 -13.46 7.02
C ILE A 135 -8.51 -13.73 8.05
N ARG A 136 -8.61 -14.96 8.58
CA ARG A 136 -9.62 -15.34 9.57
C ARG A 136 -9.54 -14.49 10.83
N LYS A 137 -8.32 -14.24 11.34
CA LYS A 137 -8.07 -13.38 12.51
C LYS A 137 -8.54 -11.95 12.29
N LYS A 138 -8.52 -11.45 11.06
CA LYS A 138 -8.96 -10.10 10.72
C LYS A 138 -10.44 -10.00 10.37
N MET A 139 -11.09 -11.10 10.00
CA MET A 139 -12.53 -11.13 9.71
C MET A 139 -13.42 -11.13 10.96
N PHE A 140 -12.90 -11.58 12.11
CA PHE A 140 -13.64 -11.61 13.37
C PHE A 140 -12.89 -10.80 14.43
N VAL A 141 -13.36 -9.57 14.68
CA VAL A 141 -12.81 -8.70 15.73
C VAL A 141 -13.56 -8.93 17.05
N PHE A 142 -12.95 -8.58 18.17
CA PHE A 142 -13.57 -8.80 19.49
C PHE A 142 -14.90 -8.04 19.64
N GLU A 143 -15.01 -6.89 18.98
CA GLU A 143 -16.21 -6.06 18.91
C GLU A 143 -17.39 -6.72 18.17
N ASP A 144 -17.14 -7.72 17.32
CA ASP A 144 -18.20 -8.46 16.61
C ASP A 144 -19.09 -9.27 17.57
N ILE A 145 -18.70 -9.38 18.84
CA ILE A 145 -19.56 -9.94 19.89
C ILE A 145 -20.89 -9.18 20.04
N LEU A 146 -20.94 -7.90 19.64
CA LEU A 146 -22.17 -7.10 19.62
C LEU A 146 -23.18 -7.57 18.57
N LEU A 147 -22.75 -8.36 17.58
CA LEU A 147 -23.62 -8.95 16.56
C LEU A 147 -24.27 -10.26 17.04
N LEU A 148 -23.85 -10.80 18.18
CA LEU A 148 -24.36 -12.04 18.74
C LEU A 148 -25.58 -11.79 19.63
N ASP A 149 -26.50 -12.76 19.66
CA ASP A 149 -27.60 -12.74 20.61
C ASP A 149 -27.13 -13.13 22.03
N ASP A 150 -27.90 -12.74 23.04
CA ASP A 150 -27.59 -13.02 24.45
C ASP A 150 -27.29 -14.50 24.72
N ARG A 151 -27.97 -15.40 24.01
CA ARG A 151 -27.77 -16.85 24.15
C ARG A 151 -26.41 -17.29 23.61
N ALA A 152 -25.99 -16.77 22.47
CA ALA A 152 -24.67 -17.05 21.91
C ALA A 152 -23.57 -16.49 22.83
N ILE A 153 -23.72 -15.25 23.31
CA ILE A 153 -22.78 -14.63 24.26
C ILE A 153 -22.66 -15.50 25.52
N GLN A 154 -23.78 -15.87 26.15
CA GLN A 154 -23.79 -16.72 27.35
C GLN A 154 -23.16 -18.09 27.13
N ARG A 155 -23.25 -18.64 25.91
CA ARG A 155 -22.63 -19.93 25.59
C ARG A 155 -21.11 -19.78 25.52
N VAL A 156 -20.61 -18.77 24.84
CA VAL A 156 -19.17 -18.46 24.78
C VAL A 156 -18.62 -18.24 26.18
N LEU A 157 -19.31 -17.46 27.02
CA LEU A 157 -18.90 -17.17 28.40
C LEU A 157 -18.81 -18.40 29.31
N ARG A 158 -19.40 -19.55 28.95
CA ARG A 158 -19.25 -20.79 29.73
C ARG A 158 -17.93 -21.51 29.48
N ASP A 159 -17.34 -21.29 28.31
CA ASP A 159 -16.13 -21.98 27.85
C ASP A 159 -14.86 -21.11 28.03
N VAL A 160 -15.00 -19.91 28.60
CA VAL A 160 -13.91 -18.95 28.82
C VAL A 160 -13.57 -18.84 30.30
N GLU A 161 -12.28 -18.88 30.64
CA GLU A 161 -11.81 -18.68 32.01
C GLU A 161 -11.93 -17.20 32.44
N ASN A 162 -12.31 -16.96 33.70
CA ASN A 162 -12.52 -15.60 34.22
C ASN A 162 -11.24 -14.73 34.15
N SER A 163 -10.06 -15.33 34.27
CA SER A 163 -8.77 -14.62 34.13
C SER A 163 -8.56 -14.07 32.72
N ASP A 164 -8.85 -14.89 31.71
CA ASP A 164 -8.70 -14.50 30.31
C ASP A 164 -9.75 -13.46 29.91
N LEU A 165 -11.00 -13.66 30.36
CA LEU A 165 -12.06 -12.68 30.18
C LEU A 165 -11.71 -11.32 30.80
N GLY A 166 -11.14 -11.32 32.01
CA GLY A 166 -10.71 -10.09 32.68
C GLY A 166 -9.59 -9.35 31.93
N ILE A 167 -8.68 -10.07 31.27
CA ILE A 167 -7.63 -9.47 30.43
C ILE A 167 -8.24 -8.91 29.14
N ALA A 168 -9.12 -9.67 28.48
CA ALA A 168 -9.78 -9.25 27.25
C ALA A 168 -10.64 -7.99 27.47
N LEU A 169 -11.41 -7.94 28.56
CA LEU A 169 -12.29 -6.81 28.86
C LEU A 169 -11.53 -5.50 29.16
N LYS A 170 -10.28 -5.56 29.64
CA LYS A 170 -9.47 -4.34 29.84
C LYS A 170 -9.17 -3.59 28.55
N GLY A 171 -9.10 -4.30 27.42
CA GLY A 171 -8.87 -3.72 26.09
C GLY A 171 -10.16 -3.39 25.34
N ALA A 172 -11.31 -3.80 25.87
CA ALA A 172 -12.60 -3.68 25.20
C ALA A 172 -13.24 -2.30 25.42
N ASN A 173 -14.01 -1.84 24.44
CA ASN A 173 -14.83 -0.63 24.58
C ASN A 173 -16.02 -0.85 25.55
N GLU A 174 -16.66 0.24 25.97
CA GLU A 174 -17.76 0.20 26.94
C GLU A 174 -18.95 -0.63 26.45
N ASP A 175 -19.27 -0.58 25.15
CA ASP A 175 -20.38 -1.32 24.56
C ASP A 175 -20.19 -2.83 24.69
N VAL A 176 -19.00 -3.32 24.37
CA VAL A 176 -18.63 -4.73 24.51
C VAL A 176 -18.61 -5.14 25.98
N GLN A 177 -18.04 -4.32 26.86
CA GLN A 177 -18.06 -4.58 28.30
C GLN A 177 -19.49 -4.72 28.82
N ASN A 178 -20.38 -3.80 28.44
CA ASN A 178 -21.79 -3.83 28.83
C ASN A 178 -22.51 -5.07 28.29
N ALA A 179 -22.28 -5.44 27.02
CA ALA A 179 -22.87 -6.64 26.42
C ALA A 179 -22.46 -7.91 27.17
N ILE A 180 -21.18 -8.00 27.59
CA ILE A 180 -20.66 -9.11 28.39
C ILE A 180 -21.24 -9.08 29.81
N PHE A 181 -21.21 -7.94 30.51
CA PHE A 181 -21.73 -7.84 31.89
C PHE A 181 -23.22 -8.14 31.99
N ASN A 182 -24.01 -7.74 30.99
CA ASN A 182 -25.44 -8.07 30.92
C ASN A 182 -25.71 -9.58 30.77
N ASN A 183 -24.75 -10.31 30.21
CA ASN A 183 -24.82 -11.75 29.98
C ASN A 183 -24.07 -12.59 31.02
N LEU A 184 -23.41 -11.95 31.98
CA LEU A 184 -22.82 -12.62 33.14
C LEU A 184 -23.86 -12.83 34.25
N SER A 185 -23.77 -13.97 34.93
CA SER A 185 -24.60 -14.18 36.13
C SER A 185 -24.24 -13.17 37.21
N LYS A 186 -25.23 -12.74 38.02
CA LYS A 186 -25.05 -11.77 39.12
C LYS A 186 -23.90 -12.12 40.10
N ARG A 187 -23.53 -13.40 40.20
CA ARG A 187 -22.41 -13.87 41.02
C ARG A 187 -21.05 -13.65 40.36
N LEU A 188 -20.97 -13.81 39.04
CA LEU A 188 -19.73 -13.64 38.27
C LEU A 188 -19.43 -12.16 37.99
N ALA A 189 -20.45 -11.32 37.83
CA ALA A 189 -20.27 -9.88 37.61
C ALA A 189 -19.76 -9.12 38.86
N ALA A 190 -19.76 -9.74 40.04
CA ALA A 190 -19.35 -9.14 41.31
C ALA A 190 -17.96 -9.60 41.81
N MET A 191 -17.28 -10.45 41.04
CA MET A 191 -15.91 -10.93 41.28
C MET A 191 -14.92 -10.17 40.40
#